data_AF-A0A514XGH7-F1
#
_entry.id   AF-A0A514XGH7-F1
#
_cell.length_a   1.000
_cell.length_b   1.000
_cell.length_c   1.000
_cell.angle_alpha   90.00
_cell.angle_beta   90.00
_cell.angle_gamma   90.00
#
_symmetry.space_group_name_H-M   'P 1'
#
loop_
_entity.id
_entity.type
_entity.pdbx_description
1 polymer ?
#
loop_
_entity_poly.entity_id
_entity_poly.type
_entity_poly.pdbx_seq_one_letter_code
_entity_poly.pdbx_strand_id
1 'polypeptide(L)'
;MEDRTNQLNPASNKISKPLLGVLYITNSLPGLRTKMLPHVCLEESSIDWPSILSQNFHNEELAAVHWAHSIWFGEAASRDPFAFNHFLNAETAKAILNALIVSWGLIEVDL
;
A
#
# COMPACT_ATOMS: atom_id res chain seq x y z
N MET A 1 14.98 16.05 -44.02
CA MET A 1 15.48 15.19 -42.95
C MET A 1 14.94 15.77 -41.66
N GLU A 2 13.74 15.32 -41.29
CA GLU A 2 13.08 15.79 -40.08
C GLU A 2 13.43 14.87 -38.92
N ASP A 3 13.99 15.52 -37.91
CA ASP A 3 14.33 15.05 -36.58
C ASP A 3 13.06 14.51 -35.89
N ARG A 4 13.00 13.20 -35.64
CA ARG A 4 11.94 12.57 -34.82
C ARG A 4 12.47 12.35 -33.41
N THR A 5 12.74 13.46 -32.75
CA THR A 5 13.03 13.53 -31.33
C THR A 5 11.78 13.18 -30.54
N ASN A 6 11.92 12.21 -29.61
CA ASN A 6 11.16 12.07 -28.37
C ASN A 6 9.68 12.47 -28.37
N GLN A 7 8.80 11.51 -28.68
CA GLN A 7 7.51 11.47 -27.99
C GLN A 7 7.68 10.75 -26.66
N LEU A 8 8.20 11.49 -25.66
CA LEU A 8 8.00 11.14 -24.26
C LEU A 8 6.50 11.20 -24.01
N ASN A 9 5.88 10.03 -23.89
CA ASN A 9 4.47 9.88 -23.59
C ASN A 9 4.20 10.47 -22.19
N PRO A 10 3.45 11.57 -22.04
CA PRO A 10 3.16 12.16 -20.73
C PRO A 10 1.99 11.42 -20.09
N ALA A 11 2.06 10.09 -20.02
CA ALA A 11 1.22 9.36 -19.10
C ALA A 11 1.71 9.77 -17.71
N SER A 12 1.06 10.77 -17.13
CA SER A 12 1.05 10.99 -15.69
C SER A 12 0.80 9.62 -15.05
N ASN A 13 1.87 8.98 -14.56
CA ASN A 13 1.80 7.74 -13.81
C ASN A 13 1.10 8.05 -12.49
N LYS A 14 -0.22 8.24 -12.54
CA LYS A 14 -1.05 8.38 -11.35
C LYS A 14 -0.96 7.04 -10.61
N ILE A 15 -0.37 7.09 -9.42
CA ILE A 15 -0.31 5.97 -8.49
C ILE A 15 -1.73 5.42 -8.32
N SER A 16 -1.90 4.10 -8.44
CA SER A 16 -3.21 3.48 -8.28
C SER A 16 -3.77 3.72 -6.87
N LYS A 17 -5.10 3.89 -6.73
CA LYS A 17 -5.73 4.09 -5.42
C LYS A 17 -5.43 2.96 -4.41
N PRO A 18 -5.38 1.67 -4.81
CA PRO A 18 -4.94 0.60 -3.92
C PRO A 18 -3.48 0.74 -3.49
N LEU A 19 -2.57 1.08 -4.42
CA LEU A 19 -1.16 1.32 -4.08
C LEU A 19 -1.02 2.46 -3.09
N LEU A 20 -1.75 3.55 -3.31
CA LEU A 20 -1.74 4.69 -2.39
C LEU A 20 -2.23 4.29 -0.99
N GLY A 21 -3.29 3.50 -0.90
CA GLY A 21 -3.77 2.95 0.37
C GLY A 21 -2.70 2.09 1.07
N VAL A 22 -2.05 1.20 0.33
CA VAL A 22 -0.94 0.39 0.88
C VAL A 22 0.21 1.27 1.37
N LEU A 23 0.53 2.37 0.69
CA LEU A 23 1.57 3.30 1.11
C LEU A 23 1.20 4.07 2.39
N TYR A 24 -0.08 4.42 2.60
CA TYR A 24 -0.54 5.00 3.87
C TYR A 24 -0.24 4.07 5.04
N ILE A 25 -0.57 2.78 4.91
CA ILE A 25 -0.31 1.78 5.95
C ILE A 25 1.19 1.54 6.12
N THR A 26 1.92 1.38 5.00
CA THR A 26 3.37 1.12 5.01
C THR A 26 4.14 2.22 5.75
N ASN A 27 3.72 3.48 5.61
CA ASN A 27 4.37 4.62 6.26
C ASN A 27 3.91 4.87 7.70
N SER A 28 2.95 4.09 8.22
CA SER A 28 2.42 4.28 9.58
C SER A 28 3.37 3.87 10.69
N LEU A 29 4.26 2.91 10.41
CA LEU A 29 5.24 2.38 11.37
C LEU A 29 6.62 2.27 10.73
N PRO A 30 7.72 2.59 11.45
CA PRO A 30 9.07 2.47 10.92
C PRO A 30 9.42 1.05 10.44
N GLY A 31 9.03 0.01 11.20
CA GLY A 31 9.34 -1.37 10.84
C GLY A 31 8.57 -1.88 9.63
N LEU A 32 7.32 -1.44 9.42
CA LEU A 32 6.59 -1.68 8.18
C LEU A 32 7.31 -1.04 6.99
N ARG A 33 7.70 0.23 7.11
CA ARG A 33 8.41 0.93 6.05
C ARG A 33 9.69 0.23 5.67
N THR A 34 10.50 -0.19 6.63
CA THR A 34 11.76 -0.90 6.37
C THR A 34 11.54 -2.25 5.68
N LYS A 35 10.49 -2.98 6.04
CA LYS A 35 10.24 -4.35 5.54
C LYS A 35 9.42 -4.40 4.26
N MET A 36 8.52 -3.45 4.02
CA MET A 36 7.61 -3.47 2.87
C MET A 36 8.09 -2.61 1.71
N LEU A 37 8.61 -1.40 1.99
CA LEU A 37 8.95 -0.43 0.93
C LEU A 37 9.96 -0.96 -0.11
N PRO A 38 10.97 -1.80 0.25
CA PRO A 38 11.87 -2.40 -0.74
C PRO A 38 11.18 -3.32 -1.76
N HIS A 39 9.95 -3.75 -1.49
CA HIS A 39 9.17 -4.68 -2.32
C HIS A 39 8.02 -3.98 -3.09
N VAL A 40 8.02 -2.65 -3.10
CA VAL A 40 7.02 -1.82 -3.80
C VAL A 40 7.67 -1.15 -5.01
N CYS A 41 7.16 -1.40 -6.20
CA CYS A 41 7.58 -0.73 -7.43
C CYS A 41 6.56 0.34 -7.82
N LEU A 42 6.91 1.61 -7.58
CA LEU A 42 6.01 2.74 -7.88
C LEU A 42 5.81 2.95 -9.38
N GLU A 43 6.85 2.74 -10.18
CA GLU A 43 6.83 2.95 -11.64
C GLU A 43 5.87 1.97 -12.32
N GLU A 44 5.89 0.72 -11.90
CA GLU A 44 5.03 -0.35 -12.43
C GLU A 44 3.69 -0.46 -11.70
N SER A 45 3.49 0.34 -10.64
CA SER A 45 2.37 0.20 -9.71
C SER A 45 2.16 -1.25 -9.26
N SER A 46 3.22 -1.90 -8.78
CA SER A 46 3.25 -3.32 -8.40
C SER A 46 3.85 -3.54 -7.00
N ILE A 47 3.48 -4.67 -6.37
CA ILE A 47 3.94 -5.05 -5.03
C ILE A 47 4.28 -6.55 -5.02
N ASP A 48 5.47 -6.91 -4.55
CA ASP A 48 5.90 -8.29 -4.33
C ASP A 48 5.40 -8.80 -2.96
N TRP A 49 4.12 -9.18 -2.92
CA TRP A 49 3.49 -9.73 -1.72
C TRP A 49 4.15 -11.01 -1.19
N PRO A 50 4.57 -11.99 -2.02
CA PRO A 50 5.31 -13.15 -1.53
C PRO A 50 6.55 -12.78 -0.69
N SER A 51 7.37 -11.84 -1.19
CA SER A 51 8.55 -11.38 -0.44
C SER A 51 8.17 -10.65 0.85
N ILE A 52 7.14 -9.80 0.82
CA ILE A 52 6.61 -9.13 2.01
C ILE A 52 6.12 -10.15 3.05
N LEU A 53 5.28 -11.09 2.66
CA LEU A 53 4.68 -12.07 3.57
C LEU A 53 5.69 -13.06 4.17
N SER A 54 6.89 -13.16 3.57
CA SER A 54 8.02 -13.93 4.12
C SER A 54 8.81 -13.18 5.20
N GLN A 55 8.60 -11.87 5.36
CA GLN A 55 9.28 -11.07 6.39
C GLN A 55 8.76 -11.43 7.79
N ASN A 56 9.62 -11.28 8.79
CA ASN A 56 9.23 -11.47 10.19
C ASN A 56 8.58 -10.19 10.72
N PHE A 57 7.25 -10.16 10.86
CA PHE A 57 6.49 -9.05 11.43
C PHE A 57 6.09 -9.31 12.87
N HIS A 58 6.16 -8.28 13.72
CA HIS A 58 5.54 -8.33 15.04
C HIS A 58 4.01 -8.19 14.92
N ASN A 59 3.26 -8.49 15.98
CA ASN A 59 1.80 -8.58 15.93
C ASN A 59 1.09 -7.35 15.31
N GLU A 60 1.48 -6.14 15.71
CA GLU A 60 0.89 -4.89 15.18
C GLU A 60 1.20 -4.71 13.68
N GLU A 61 2.45 -4.97 13.29
CA GLU A 61 2.85 -4.90 11.88
C GLU A 61 2.14 -5.96 11.05
N LEU A 62 2.00 -7.17 11.56
CA LEU A 62 1.30 -8.26 10.90
C LEU A 62 -0.18 -7.90 10.67
N ALA A 63 -0.83 -7.27 11.65
CA ALA A 63 -2.18 -6.75 11.50
C ALA A 63 -2.26 -5.74 10.35
N ALA A 64 -1.35 -4.77 10.33
CA ALA A 64 -1.27 -3.75 9.29
C ALA A 64 -0.99 -4.36 7.89
N VAL A 65 -0.12 -5.37 7.79
CA VAL A 65 0.19 -6.08 6.55
C VAL A 65 -1.05 -6.79 6.00
N HIS A 66 -1.83 -7.47 6.85
CA HIS A 66 -3.09 -8.10 6.40
C HIS A 66 -4.11 -7.07 5.90
N TRP A 67 -4.20 -5.90 6.54
CA TRP A 67 -5.01 -4.79 6.03
C TRP A 67 -4.53 -4.29 4.67
N ALA A 68 -3.23 -4.02 4.53
CA ALA A 68 -2.64 -3.58 3.27
C ALA A 68 -2.87 -4.61 2.15
N HIS A 69 -2.70 -5.90 2.43
CA HIS A 69 -2.96 -6.98 1.49
C HIS A 69 -4.43 -7.01 1.07
N SER A 70 -5.36 -6.88 2.03
CA SER A 70 -6.80 -6.90 1.75
C SER A 70 -7.22 -5.69 0.89
N ILE A 71 -6.65 -4.51 1.16
CA ILE A 71 -6.86 -3.30 0.36
C ILE A 71 -6.35 -3.49 -1.08
N TRP A 72 -5.19 -4.11 -1.24
CA TRP A 72 -4.59 -4.32 -2.56
C TRP A 72 -5.42 -5.22 -3.47
N PHE A 73 -5.88 -6.36 -2.95
CA PHE A 73 -6.65 -7.33 -3.74
C PHE A 73 -8.15 -7.03 -3.76
N GLY A 74 -8.63 -6.10 -2.93
CA GLY A 74 -10.06 -5.76 -2.84
C GLY A 74 -10.92 -6.85 -2.19
N GLU A 75 -10.29 -7.82 -1.53
CA GLU A 75 -10.92 -8.93 -0.84
C GLU A 75 -10.30 -9.12 0.53
N ALA A 76 -11.00 -9.79 1.45
CA ALA A 76 -10.37 -10.19 2.69
C ALA A 76 -9.20 -11.12 2.35
N ALA A 77 -8.01 -10.82 2.88
CA ALA A 77 -6.89 -11.75 2.78
C ALA A 77 -7.32 -13.14 3.29
N SER A 78 -6.58 -14.19 2.95
CA SER A 78 -6.82 -15.55 3.46
C SER A 78 -6.88 -15.62 5.00
N ARG A 79 -6.35 -14.58 5.66
CA ARG A 79 -6.54 -14.28 7.07
C ARG A 79 -7.37 -13.01 7.21
N ASP A 80 -8.40 -13.10 8.05
CA ASP A 80 -9.25 -11.97 8.41
C ASP A 80 -8.40 -10.79 8.93
N PRO A 81 -8.40 -9.62 8.25
CA PRO A 81 -7.65 -8.45 8.68
C PRO A 81 -8.13 -7.93 10.04
N PHE A 82 -9.37 -8.23 10.46
CA PHE A 82 -9.92 -7.83 11.75
C PHE A 82 -9.40 -8.66 12.93
N ALA A 83 -8.91 -9.89 12.69
CA ALA A 83 -8.50 -10.81 13.75
C ALA A 83 -7.39 -10.25 14.66
N PHE A 84 -6.59 -9.32 14.14
CA PHE A 84 -5.44 -8.73 14.83
C PHE A 84 -5.63 -7.25 15.20
N ASN A 85 -6.85 -6.71 15.06
CA ASN A 85 -7.11 -5.29 15.30
C ASN A 85 -6.83 -4.82 16.72
N HIS A 86 -6.90 -5.72 17.70
CA HIS A 86 -6.59 -5.40 19.10
C HIS A 86 -5.11 -5.09 19.35
N PHE A 87 -4.23 -5.35 18.37
CA PHE A 87 -2.82 -4.96 18.41
C PHE A 87 -2.54 -3.58 17.80
N LEU A 88 -3.51 -2.96 17.12
CA LEU A 88 -3.30 -1.70 16.42
C LEU A 88 -3.32 -0.53 17.41
N ASN A 89 -2.27 0.29 17.39
CA ASN A 89 -2.29 1.59 18.04
C ASN A 89 -3.17 2.60 17.25
N ALA A 90 -3.45 3.75 17.87
CA ALA A 90 -4.32 4.77 17.29
C ALA A 90 -3.80 5.35 15.96
N GLU A 91 -2.49 5.51 15.81
CA GLU A 91 -1.87 6.04 14.58
C GLU A 91 -1.95 5.03 13.43
N THR A 92 -1.67 3.75 13.68
CA THR A 92 -1.81 2.70 12.67
C THR A 92 -3.27 2.49 12.28
N ALA A 93 -4.20 2.52 13.24
CA ALA A 93 -5.63 2.47 12.96
C ALA A 93 -6.09 3.65 12.08
N LYS A 94 -5.62 4.88 12.38
CA LYS A 94 -5.87 6.07 11.56
C LYS A 94 -5.31 5.92 10.15
N ALA A 95 -4.10 5.37 10.01
CA ALA A 95 -3.50 5.11 8.70
C ALA A 95 -4.31 4.11 7.87
N ILE A 96 -4.81 3.04 8.49
CA ILE A 96 -5.71 2.06 7.85
C ILE A 96 -7.01 2.72 7.40
N LEU A 97 -7.62 3.57 8.23
CA LEU A 97 -8.84 4.31 7.85
C LEU A 97 -8.58 5.23 6.65
N ASN A 98 -7.48 5.96 6.64
CA ASN A 98 -7.09 6.80 5.50
C ASN A 98 -6.86 5.95 4.25
N ALA A 99 -6.22 4.78 4.38
CA ALA A 99 -6.00 3.87 3.28
C ALA A 99 -7.32 3.39 2.66
N LEU A 100 -8.30 3.00 3.49
CA LEU A 100 -9.63 2.59 3.03
C LEU A 100 -10.36 3.73 2.31
N ILE A 101 -10.34 4.93 2.89
CA ILE A 101 -10.97 6.13 2.32
C ILE A 101 -10.45 6.40 0.91
N VAL A 102 -9.13 6.31 0.71
CA VAL A 102 -8.50 6.55 -0.59
C VAL A 102 -8.74 5.41 -1.57
N SER A 103 -8.59 4.16 -1.13
CA SER A 103 -8.78 2.99 -1.99
C SER A 103 -10.22 2.83 -2.47
N TRP A 104 -11.21 3.24 -1.68
CA TRP A 104 -12.61 3.32 -2.11
C TRP A 104 -12.95 4.59 -2.91
N GLY A 105 -12.00 5.53 -3.05
CA GLY A 105 -12.21 6.77 -3.78
C GLY A 105 -13.22 7.70 -3.13
N LEU A 106 -13.37 7.63 -1.80
CA LEU A 106 -14.26 8.52 -1.04
C LEU A 106 -13.72 9.96 -0.98
N ILE A 107 -12.42 10.13 -1.22
CA ILE A 107 -11.77 11.43 -1.41
C ILE A 107 -10.80 11.35 -2.60
N GLU A 108 -10.58 12.48 -3.25
CA GLU A 108 -9.46 12.65 -4.17
C GLU A 108 -8.25 13.13 -3.37
N VAL A 109 -7.16 12.37 -3.41
CA VAL A 109 -5.87 12.78 -2.85
C VAL A 109 -4.94 13.01 -4.03
N ASP A 110 -4.62 14.27 -4.27
CA ASP A 110 -3.47 14.63 -5.10
C ASP A 110 -2.21 14.52 -4.23
N LEU A 111 -1.29 13.64 -4.62
CA LEU A 111 0.04 13.52 -4.02
C LEU A 111 1.01 14.52 -4.66
#